data_AF-A0A8J8CYC5-F1
#
_entry.id   AF-A0A8J8CYC5-F1
#
_cell.length_a   1.000
_cell.length_b   1.000
_cell.length_c   1.000
_cell.angle_alpha   90.00
_cell.angle_beta   90.00
_cell.angle_gamma   90.00
#
_symmetry.space_group_name_H-M   'P 1'
#
loop_
_entity.id
_entity.type
_entity.pdbx_description
1 polymer ?
#
loop_
_entity_poly.entity_id
_entity_poly.type
_entity_poly.pdbx_seq_one_letter_code
_entity_poly.pdbx_strand_id
1 'polypeptide(L)'
;MTDTNPIQTAFEFQRTAVEQTQQATHDAVEAQKALVQTLANSVEPVAALQAQTNDVSQQAAHAYLDAVESSLPEDAADFDELRQAVDDGFESVDDVQADAWESFGEMLDESVAAFDEAADNYTDAVDTTFDTFLNAHEQVEDSVEQVAENAEDVAEDVAAN
;
A
#
# COMPACT_ATOMS: atom_id res chain seq x y z
N MET A 1 21.77 -41.56 -21.54
CA MET A 1 21.05 -41.06 -20.37
C MET A 1 21.66 -39.70 -20.12
N THR A 2 20.85 -38.65 -20.11
CA THR A 2 21.29 -37.26 -20.07
C THR A 2 22.05 -37.06 -18.76
N ASP A 3 23.38 -37.07 -18.81
CA ASP A 3 24.21 -36.64 -17.69
C ASP A 3 23.99 -35.13 -17.59
N THR A 4 23.03 -34.73 -16.77
CA THR A 4 22.87 -33.33 -16.38
C THR A 4 24.22 -32.87 -15.83
N ASN A 5 24.88 -31.98 -16.57
CA ASN A 5 26.19 -31.48 -16.19
C ASN A 5 26.04 -30.75 -14.84
N PRO A 6 26.82 -31.10 -13.79
CA PRO A 6 26.71 -30.48 -12.48
C PRO A 6 26.92 -28.95 -12.52
N ILE A 7 27.57 -28.43 -13.55
CA ILE A 7 27.71 -26.99 -13.81
C ILE A 7 26.36 -26.38 -14.20
N GLN A 8 25.66 -26.96 -15.17
CA GLN A 8 24.33 -26.52 -15.63
C GLN A 8 23.31 -26.54 -14.48
N THR A 9 23.31 -27.61 -13.67
CA THR A 9 22.44 -27.67 -12.46
C THR A 9 22.71 -26.52 -11.48
N ALA A 10 23.96 -26.10 -11.32
CA ALA A 10 24.31 -24.99 -10.44
C ALA A 10 23.80 -23.65 -10.98
N PHE A 11 23.88 -23.43 -12.30
CA PHE A 11 23.33 -22.24 -12.96
C PHE A 11 21.80 -22.20 -12.90
N GLU A 12 21.12 -23.32 -13.15
CA GLU A 12 19.66 -23.44 -12.99
C GLU A 12 19.21 -23.10 -11.56
N PHE A 13 19.94 -23.59 -10.56
CA PHE A 13 19.66 -23.26 -9.16
C PHE A 13 19.84 -21.76 -8.88
N GLN A 14 20.91 -21.15 -9.39
CA GLN A 14 21.16 -19.70 -9.24
C GLN A 14 20.05 -18.89 -9.91
N ARG A 15 19.66 -19.25 -11.14
CA ARG A 15 18.54 -18.62 -11.86
C ARG A 15 17.25 -18.68 -11.06
N THR A 16 16.90 -19.86 -10.56
CA THR A 16 15.69 -20.06 -9.75
C THR A 16 15.72 -19.21 -8.48
N ALA A 17 16.87 -19.13 -7.79
CA ALA A 17 17.01 -18.32 -6.58
C ALA A 17 16.86 -16.81 -6.85
N VAL A 18 17.36 -16.35 -8.00
CA VAL A 18 17.26 -14.96 -8.46
C VAL A 18 15.81 -14.62 -8.80
N GLU A 19 15.13 -15.45 -9.59
CA GLU A 19 13.69 -15.30 -9.93
C GLU A 19 12.82 -15.30 -8.66
N GLN A 20 13.12 -16.15 -7.68
CA GLN A 20 12.43 -16.13 -6.38
C GLN A 20 12.65 -14.83 -5.61
N THR A 21 13.84 -14.24 -5.69
CA THR A 21 14.15 -12.97 -5.02
C THR A 21 13.42 -11.80 -5.68
N GLN A 22 13.33 -11.81 -7.01
CA GLN A 22 12.53 -10.86 -7.78
C GLN A 22 11.06 -10.93 -7.38
N GLN A 23 10.48 -12.14 -7.36
CA GLN A 23 9.09 -12.33 -6.93
C GLN A 23 8.87 -11.86 -5.49
N ALA A 24 9.77 -12.21 -4.56
CA ALA A 24 9.66 -11.77 -3.17
C ALA A 24 9.72 -10.24 -3.04
N THR A 25 10.44 -9.56 -3.93
CA THR A 25 10.50 -8.09 -3.98
C THR A 25 9.17 -7.51 -4.45
N HIS A 26 8.60 -8.06 -5.52
CA HIS A 26 7.25 -7.70 -6.00
C HIS A 26 6.20 -7.89 -4.92
N ASP A 27 6.17 -9.07 -4.29
CA ASP A 27 5.22 -9.39 -3.23
C ASP A 27 5.33 -8.42 -2.05
N ALA A 28 6.57 -8.02 -1.70
CA ALA A 28 6.82 -7.06 -0.63
C ALA A 28 6.32 -5.64 -0.98
N VAL A 29 6.48 -5.20 -2.22
CA VAL A 29 5.98 -3.91 -2.70
C VAL A 29 4.46 -3.92 -2.75
N GLU A 30 3.85 -4.97 -3.29
CA GLU A 30 2.40 -5.12 -3.36
C GLU A 30 1.77 -5.15 -1.96
N ALA A 31 2.42 -5.82 -1.00
CA ALA A 31 1.99 -5.79 0.40
C ALA A 31 2.04 -4.38 1.00
N GLN A 32 3.02 -3.55 0.64
CA GLN A 32 3.09 -2.15 1.06
C GLN A 32 1.98 -1.31 0.43
N LYS A 33 1.72 -1.47 -0.88
CA LYS A 33 0.60 -0.80 -1.58
C LYS A 33 -0.73 -1.13 -0.93
N ALA A 34 -1.00 -2.42 -0.68
CA ALA A 34 -2.22 -2.86 -0.01
C ALA A 34 -2.38 -2.26 1.40
N LEU A 35 -1.28 -2.15 2.16
CA LEU A 35 -1.29 -1.51 3.48
C LEU A 35 -1.61 -0.01 3.39
N VAL A 36 -0.98 0.71 2.46
CA VAL A 36 -1.22 2.14 2.24
C VAL A 36 -2.67 2.38 1.84
N GLN A 37 -3.20 1.62 0.88
CA GLN A 37 -4.60 1.70 0.46
C GLN A 37 -5.56 1.39 1.63
N THR A 38 -5.25 0.37 2.44
CA THR A 38 -6.07 0.04 3.63
C THR A 38 -6.10 1.18 4.64
N LEU A 39 -4.95 1.83 4.88
CA LEU A 39 -4.86 2.98 5.77
C LEU A 39 -5.61 4.19 5.22
N ALA A 40 -5.50 4.48 3.93
CA ALA A 40 -6.26 5.56 3.30
C ALA A 40 -7.78 5.32 3.42
N ASN A 41 -8.23 4.11 3.10
CA ASN A 41 -9.64 3.71 3.24
C ASN A 41 -10.15 3.74 4.70
N SER A 42 -9.27 3.81 5.70
CA SER A 42 -9.67 3.90 7.11
C SER A 42 -10.08 5.31 7.55
N VAL A 43 -9.76 6.33 6.76
CA VAL A 43 -10.04 7.73 7.08
C VAL A 43 -11.52 8.05 6.98
N GLU A 44 -12.21 7.52 5.97
CA GLU A 44 -13.64 7.75 5.75
C GLU A 44 -14.51 7.24 6.92
N PRO A 45 -14.29 6.01 7.46
CA PRO A 45 -14.92 5.58 8.71
C PRO A 45 -14.65 6.51 9.91
N VAL A 46 -13.44 7.08 10.02
CA VAL A 46 -13.08 8.00 11.12
C VAL A 46 -13.85 9.31 10.98
N ALA A 47 -13.93 9.85 9.77
CA ALA A 47 -14.72 11.05 9.48
C ALA A 47 -16.20 10.85 9.82
N ALA A 48 -16.78 9.71 9.43
CA ALA A 48 -18.17 9.37 9.74
C ALA A 48 -18.43 9.23 11.26
N LEU A 49 -17.50 8.64 12.02
CA LEU A 49 -17.60 8.56 13.48
C LEU A 49 -17.55 9.93 14.14
N GLN A 50 -16.78 10.86 13.57
CA GLN A 50 -16.68 12.21 14.10
C GLN A 50 -17.97 13.00 13.88
N ALA A 51 -18.58 12.92 12.69
CA ALA A 51 -19.90 13.49 12.43
C ALA A 51 -20.95 12.95 13.43
N GLN A 52 -20.97 11.63 13.65
CA GLN A 52 -21.86 11.02 14.65
C GLN A 52 -21.58 11.50 16.08
N THR A 53 -20.34 11.87 16.41
CA THR A 53 -20.00 12.42 17.73
C THR A 53 -20.54 13.84 17.92
N ASN A 54 -20.60 14.63 16.85
CA ASN A 54 -21.21 15.96 16.87
C ASN A 54 -22.72 15.86 17.08
N ASP A 55 -23.41 14.97 16.37
CA ASP A 55 -24.85 14.68 16.59
C ASP A 55 -25.16 14.32 18.05
N VAL A 56 -24.33 13.47 18.67
CA VAL A 56 -24.49 13.07 20.07
C VAL A 56 -24.26 14.25 21.00
N SER A 57 -23.27 15.08 20.71
CA SER A 57 -22.96 16.28 21.49
C SER A 57 -24.08 17.32 21.40
N GLN A 58 -24.67 17.50 20.21
CA GLN A 58 -25.83 18.35 19.98
C GLN A 58 -27.04 17.85 20.78
N GLN A 59 -27.34 16.55 20.72
CA GLN A 59 -28.41 15.94 21.51
C GLN A 59 -28.18 16.10 23.02
N ALA A 60 -26.94 15.99 23.48
CA ALA A 60 -26.59 16.20 24.89
C ALA A 60 -26.77 17.67 25.31
N ALA A 61 -26.46 18.63 24.43
CA ALA A 61 -26.71 20.04 24.66
C ALA A 61 -28.21 20.32 24.78
N HIS A 62 -29.04 19.79 23.88
CA HIS A 62 -30.50 19.88 23.97
C HIS A 62 -31.05 19.27 25.27
N ALA A 63 -30.60 18.07 25.63
CA ALA A 63 -31.01 17.42 26.88
C ALA A 63 -30.61 18.22 28.13
N TYR A 64 -29.48 18.93 28.09
CA TYR A 64 -29.09 19.84 29.16
C TYR A 64 -30.02 21.06 29.25
N LEU A 65 -30.39 21.66 28.10
CA LEU A 65 -31.36 22.75 28.05
C LEU A 65 -32.74 22.32 28.57
N ASP A 66 -33.22 21.14 28.16
CA ASP A 66 -34.49 20.56 28.65
C ASP A 66 -34.47 20.37 30.18
N ALA A 67 -33.35 19.88 30.72
CA ALA A 67 -33.20 19.70 32.17
C ALA A 67 -33.24 21.04 32.92
N VAL A 68 -32.62 22.09 32.37
CA VAL A 68 -32.65 23.44 32.95
C VAL A 68 -34.07 24.03 32.86
N GLU A 69 -34.71 23.95 31.71
CA GLU A 69 -36.09 24.44 31.48
C GLU A 69 -37.08 23.77 32.44
N SER A 70 -37.00 22.45 32.62
CA SER A 70 -37.87 21.71 33.55
C SER A 70 -37.68 22.08 35.03
N SER A 71 -36.57 22.72 35.39
CA SER A 71 -36.28 23.19 36.76
C SER A 71 -36.80 24.59 37.04
N LEU A 72 -37.28 25.30 36.01
CA LEU A 72 -37.80 26.66 36.09
C LEU A 72 -39.33 26.67 36.12
N PRO A 73 -39.97 27.70 36.72
CA PRO A 73 -41.41 27.91 36.59
C PRO A 73 -41.80 28.07 35.12
N GLU A 74 -42.99 27.57 34.74
CA GLU A 74 -43.59 27.86 33.43
C GLU A 74 -43.57 29.39 33.18
N ASP A 75 -43.12 29.80 32.00
CA ASP A 75 -42.92 31.19 31.54
C ASP A 75 -41.71 31.97 32.13
N ALA A 76 -40.80 31.35 32.87
CA ALA A 76 -39.65 32.07 33.46
C ALA A 76 -38.57 32.47 32.44
N ALA A 77 -38.39 31.71 31.36
CA ALA A 77 -37.44 31.98 30.29
C ALA A 77 -37.84 31.27 28.98
N ASP A 78 -37.50 31.87 27.85
CA ASP A 78 -37.62 31.27 26.51
C ASP A 78 -36.25 30.71 26.10
N PHE A 79 -36.20 29.42 25.78
CA PHE A 79 -34.98 28.71 25.41
C PHE A 79 -34.85 28.48 23.90
N ASP A 80 -35.85 28.86 23.09
CA ASP A 80 -35.86 28.57 21.65
C ASP A 80 -34.70 29.26 20.92
N GLU A 81 -34.40 30.51 21.26
CA GLU A 81 -33.25 31.25 20.71
C GLU A 81 -31.91 30.57 21.07
N LEU A 82 -31.84 29.96 22.26
CA LEU A 82 -30.64 29.28 22.73
C LEU A 82 -30.47 27.91 22.06
N ARG A 83 -31.57 27.19 21.83
CA ARG A 83 -31.60 25.95 21.03
C ARG A 83 -31.17 26.22 19.60
N GLN A 84 -31.70 27.26 18.99
CA GLN A 84 -31.33 27.65 17.63
C GLN A 84 -29.84 28.03 17.54
N ALA A 85 -29.30 28.76 18.51
CA ALA A 85 -27.87 29.06 18.56
C ALA A 85 -26.98 27.81 18.74
N VAL A 86 -27.46 26.79 19.46
CA VAL A 86 -26.78 25.50 19.57
C VAL A 86 -26.82 24.77 18.22
N ASP A 87 -27.97 24.71 17.57
CA ASP A 87 -28.14 24.05 16.27
C ASP A 87 -27.26 24.69 15.19
N ASP A 88 -27.34 26.01 15.03
CA ASP A 88 -26.51 26.77 14.08
C ASP A 88 -25.01 26.56 14.35
N GLY A 89 -24.64 26.44 15.63
CA GLY A 89 -23.27 26.19 16.05
C GLY A 89 -22.75 24.81 15.67
N PHE A 90 -23.56 23.76 15.84
CA PHE A 90 -23.20 22.40 15.44
C PHE A 90 -23.23 22.25 13.92
N GLU A 91 -24.22 22.81 13.22
CA GLU A 91 -24.28 22.78 11.75
C GLU A 91 -23.05 23.45 11.13
N SER A 92 -22.64 24.62 11.64
CA SER A 92 -21.41 25.28 11.19
C SER A 92 -20.14 24.45 11.45
N VAL A 93 -20.10 23.67 12.53
CA VAL A 93 -18.96 22.80 12.85
C VAL A 93 -18.94 21.59 11.92
N ASP A 94 -20.09 20.99 11.66
CA ASP A 94 -20.23 19.86 10.75
C ASP A 94 -19.82 20.24 9.33
N ASP A 95 -20.29 21.38 8.81
CA ASP A 95 -19.92 21.88 7.48
C ASP A 95 -18.41 22.06 7.34
N VAL A 96 -17.78 22.73 8.32
CA VAL A 96 -16.33 22.95 8.30
C VAL A 96 -15.55 21.64 8.41
N GLN A 97 -16.03 20.69 9.21
CA GLN A 97 -15.39 19.37 9.34
C GLN A 97 -15.58 18.54 8.08
N ALA A 98 -16.75 18.57 7.44
CA ALA A 98 -17.04 17.86 6.20
C ALA A 98 -16.11 18.35 5.07
N ASP A 99 -16.02 19.66 4.87
CA ASP A 99 -15.12 20.27 3.88
C ASP A 99 -13.64 19.90 4.14
N ALA A 100 -13.23 19.89 5.41
CA ALA A 100 -11.88 19.52 5.81
C ALA A 100 -11.58 18.05 5.54
N TRP A 101 -12.54 17.16 5.81
CA TRP A 101 -12.40 15.72 5.55
C TRP A 101 -12.42 15.40 4.05
N GLU A 102 -13.26 16.06 3.27
CA GLU A 102 -13.27 15.92 1.80
C GLU A 102 -11.92 16.35 1.22
N SER A 103 -11.44 17.54 1.58
CA SER A 103 -10.13 18.06 1.14
C SER A 103 -8.97 17.13 1.55
N PHE A 104 -9.03 16.58 2.76
CA PHE A 104 -8.04 15.64 3.25
C PHE A 104 -8.09 14.30 2.51
N GLY A 105 -9.30 13.80 2.22
CA GLY A 105 -9.53 12.59 1.43
C GLY A 105 -8.97 12.72 0.02
N GLU A 106 -9.26 13.81 -0.69
CA GLU A 106 -8.72 14.08 -2.03
C GLU A 106 -7.18 14.11 -2.02
N MET A 107 -6.59 14.81 -1.06
CA MET A 107 -5.12 14.88 -0.91
C MET A 107 -4.51 13.49 -0.63
N LEU A 108 -5.19 12.67 0.20
CA LEU A 108 -4.75 11.31 0.47
C LEU A 108 -4.85 10.43 -0.77
N ASP A 109 -5.96 10.48 -1.51
CA ASP A 109 -6.14 9.69 -2.72
C ASP A 109 -5.08 10.05 -3.78
N GLU A 110 -4.78 11.33 -3.95
CA GLU A 110 -3.68 11.78 -4.82
C GLU A 110 -2.33 11.25 -4.34
N SER A 111 -2.10 11.26 -3.02
CA SER A 111 -0.87 10.72 -2.42
C SER A 111 -0.73 9.21 -2.59
N VAL A 112 -1.82 8.46 -2.46
CA VAL A 112 -1.86 7.01 -2.68
C VAL A 112 -1.61 6.69 -4.15
N ALA A 113 -2.25 7.41 -5.07
CA ALA A 113 -2.02 7.25 -6.50
C ALA A 113 -0.56 7.52 -6.88
N ALA A 114 0.04 8.59 -6.34
CA ALA A 114 1.45 8.89 -6.54
C ALA A 114 2.39 7.83 -5.95
N PHE A 115 2.03 7.26 -4.79
CA PHE A 115 2.77 6.15 -4.19
C PHE A 115 2.69 4.88 -5.05
N ASP A 116 1.49 4.51 -5.54
CA ASP A 116 1.29 3.35 -6.40
C ASP A 116 2.10 3.48 -7.69
N GLU A 117 2.09 4.65 -8.33
CA GLU A 117 2.91 4.92 -9.51
C GLU A 117 4.42 4.81 -9.21
N ALA A 118 4.87 5.34 -8.08
CA ALA A 118 6.28 5.24 -7.67
C ALA A 118 6.69 3.79 -7.38
N ALA A 119 5.79 3.01 -6.76
CA ALA A 119 5.99 1.60 -6.47
C ALA A 119 6.10 0.76 -7.75
N ASP A 120 5.22 1.01 -8.73
CA ASP A 120 5.23 0.32 -10.03
C ASP A 120 6.52 0.65 -10.81
N ASN A 121 6.92 1.92 -10.84
CA ASN A 121 8.20 2.32 -11.44
C ASN A 121 9.41 1.66 -10.76
N TYR A 122 9.35 1.47 -9.44
CA TYR A 122 10.41 0.77 -8.71
C TYR A 122 10.47 -0.70 -9.09
N THR A 123 9.33 -1.41 -9.16
CA THR A 123 9.29 -2.81 -9.56
C THR A 123 9.75 -3.02 -11.00
N ASP A 124 9.39 -2.13 -11.93
CA ASP A 124 9.85 -2.18 -13.32
C ASP A 124 11.38 -2.04 -13.43
N ALA A 125 11.96 -1.12 -12.64
CA ALA A 125 13.40 -0.93 -12.59
C ALA A 125 14.13 -2.15 -11.98
N VAL A 126 13.52 -2.77 -10.97
CA VAL A 126 13.99 -4.02 -10.36
C VAL A 126 13.98 -5.13 -11.41
N ASP A 127 12.88 -5.32 -12.13
CA ASP A 127 12.75 -6.34 -13.18
C ASP A 127 13.79 -6.17 -14.28
N THR A 128 13.95 -4.94 -14.78
CA THR A 128 14.98 -4.63 -15.79
C THR A 128 16.39 -4.99 -15.30
N THR A 129 16.67 -4.78 -14.01
CA THR A 129 17.96 -5.10 -13.40
C THR A 129 18.16 -6.61 -13.29
N PHE A 130 17.13 -7.33 -12.85
CA PHE A 130 17.14 -8.80 -12.76
C PHE A 130 17.30 -9.45 -14.13
N ASP A 131 16.58 -8.99 -15.15
CA ASP A 131 16.70 -9.47 -16.53
C ASP A 131 18.12 -9.23 -17.08
N THR A 132 18.68 -8.05 -16.84
CA THR A 132 20.06 -7.75 -17.25
C THR A 132 21.06 -8.68 -16.57
N PHE A 133 20.85 -8.97 -15.28
CA PHE A 133 21.70 -9.88 -14.51
C PHE A 133 21.60 -11.33 -15.02
N LEU A 134 20.39 -11.82 -15.26
CA LEU A 134 20.15 -13.17 -15.80
C LEU A 134 20.77 -13.34 -17.19
N ASN A 135 20.57 -12.37 -18.09
CA ASN A 135 21.18 -12.38 -19.42
C ASN A 135 22.72 -12.39 -19.36
N ALA A 136 23.32 -11.72 -18.38
CA ALA A 136 24.78 -11.75 -18.19
C ALA A 136 25.23 -13.13 -17.68
N HIS A 137 24.46 -13.76 -16.80
CA HIS A 137 24.74 -15.11 -16.30
C HIS A 137 24.64 -16.18 -17.39
N GLU A 138 23.62 -16.10 -18.25
CA GLU A 138 23.43 -17.03 -19.37
C GLU A 138 24.63 -16.99 -20.35
N GLN A 139 25.14 -15.80 -20.67
CA GLN A 139 26.36 -15.67 -21.48
C GLN A 139 27.60 -16.30 -20.83
N VAL A 140 27.69 -16.29 -19.50
CA VAL A 140 28.77 -16.94 -18.76
C VAL A 140 28.61 -18.45 -18.77
N GLU A 141 27.38 -18.94 -18.58
CA GLU A 141 27.04 -20.38 -18.71
C GLU A 141 27.45 -20.91 -20.09
N ASP A 142 27.00 -20.26 -21.17
CA ASP A 142 27.37 -20.61 -22.56
C ASP A 142 28.89 -20.65 -22.77
N SER A 143 29.62 -19.70 -22.16
CA SER A 143 31.08 -19.63 -22.27
C SER A 143 31.76 -20.78 -21.51
N VAL A 144 31.24 -21.15 -20.35
CA VAL A 144 31.77 -22.25 -19.54
C VAL A 144 31.46 -23.60 -20.18
N GLU A 145 30.25 -23.78 -20.71
CA GLU A 145 29.86 -24.98 -21.46
C GLU A 145 30.78 -25.19 -22.66
N GLN A 146 30.99 -24.15 -23.48
CA GLN A 146 31.94 -24.23 -24.61
C GLN A 146 33.36 -24.61 -24.17
N VAL A 147 33.86 -24.07 -23.06
CA VAL A 147 35.20 -24.43 -22.56
C VAL A 147 35.25 -25.88 -22.09
N ALA A 148 34.19 -26.38 -21.45
CA ALA A 148 34.09 -27.76 -21.00
C ALA A 148 34.06 -28.73 -22.20
N GLU A 149 33.23 -28.46 -23.21
CA GLU A 149 33.15 -29.26 -24.44
C GLU A 149 34.51 -29.31 -25.16
N ASN A 150 35.17 -28.16 -25.35
CA ASN A 150 36.49 -28.11 -25.96
C ASN A 150 37.55 -28.90 -25.17
N ALA A 151 37.44 -28.95 -23.84
CA ALA A 151 38.37 -29.71 -23.00
C ALA A 151 38.13 -31.23 -23.10
N GLU A 152 36.86 -31.64 -23.22
CA GLU A 152 36.48 -33.04 -23.47
C GLU A 152 36.98 -33.51 -24.83
N ASP A 153 36.77 -32.72 -25.89
CA ASP A 153 37.26 -33.03 -27.25
C ASP A 153 38.79 -33.24 -27.26
N VAL A 154 39.56 -32.34 -26.61
CA VAL A 154 41.02 -32.46 -26.51
C VAL A 154 41.43 -33.71 -25.72
N ALA A 155 40.69 -34.06 -24.66
CA ALA A 155 40.98 -35.23 -23.86
C ALA A 155 40.70 -36.53 -24.64
N GLU A 156 39.63 -36.58 -25.42
CA GLU A 156 39.31 -37.70 -26.31
C GLU A 156 40.36 -37.86 -27.42
N ASP A 157 40.78 -36.77 -28.06
CA ASP A 157 41.82 -36.78 -29.10
C ASP A 157 43.18 -37.28 -28.59
N VAL A 158 43.53 -36.93 -27.34
CA VAL A 158 44.76 -37.41 -26.68
C VAL A 158 44.64 -38.88 -26.27
N ALA A 159 43.46 -39.36 -25.88
CA ALA A 159 43.23 -40.75 -25.52
C ALA A 159 43.12 -41.70 -26.74
N ALA A 160 42.79 -41.15 -27.93
CA ALA A 160 42.69 -41.89 -29.18
C ALA A 160 44.03 -42.05 -29.94
N ASN A 161 45.08 -41.31 -29.56
CA ASN A 161 46.46 -41.43 -30.07
C ASN A 161 47.37 -42.22 -29.12
#